data_AF-A0A6P4YL78-F1
#
_entry.id   AF-A0A6P4YL78-F1
#
_cell.length_a   1.000
_cell.length_b   1.000
_cell.length_c   1.000
_cell.angle_alpha   90.00
_cell.angle_beta   90.00
_cell.angle_gamma   90.00
#
_symmetry.space_group_name_H-M   'P 1'
#
loop_
_entity.id
_entity.type
_entity.pdbx_description
1 polymer ?
#
loop_
_entity_poly.entity_id
_entity_poly.type
_entity_poly.pdbx_seq_one_letter_code
_entity_poly.pdbx_strand_id
1 'polypeptide(L)'
;MEFAVVFLLIFRAALACDPGEFACTDGSDCVTTSWLCDGWQDCDDSSDEVQANCDAHPYNCDANQFECPNSGRCIPLIWRCDGDDDCGDYSDEQDCSQTVAPGGGGAGSSCNHVQSSDTGTISLTNYQNNQDCLWTISVSSGNAIVLQFTSFSLEEDSFCEYDYVAVYDGPTVTSPLLGKFCGSTPPGPVRSTGNQIVVRFYSDYSGVYDGFEATYTAVPLNA
;
A
#
# COMPACT_ATOMS: atom_id res chain seq x y z
N MET A 1 35.12 -15.43 68.51
CA MET A 1 34.99 -13.98 68.71
C MET A 1 34.85 -13.39 67.31
N GLU A 2 33.62 -13.24 66.79
CA GLU A 2 32.78 -12.01 66.90
C GLU A 2 33.39 -10.86 66.09
N PHE A 3 32.75 -10.07 65.21
CA PHE A 3 31.40 -9.78 64.69
C PHE A 3 31.65 -9.35 63.19
N ALA A 4 30.73 -9.23 62.25
CA ALA A 4 29.45 -8.53 62.25
C ALA A 4 28.70 -8.84 60.95
N VAL A 5 27.38 -8.90 61.06
CA VAL A 5 26.43 -8.92 59.95
C VAL A 5 26.45 -7.54 59.28
N VAL A 6 26.79 -7.46 57.99
CA VAL A 6 26.49 -6.29 57.16
C VAL A 6 25.54 -6.73 56.07
N PHE A 7 24.25 -6.65 56.42
CA PHE A 7 23.15 -6.62 55.48
C PHE A 7 23.14 -5.20 54.88
N LEU A 8 23.89 -4.97 53.80
CA LEU A 8 23.62 -3.84 52.92
C LEU A 8 22.97 -4.43 51.67
N LEU A 9 21.67 -4.21 51.57
CA LEU A 9 20.87 -4.40 50.38
C LEU A 9 21.51 -3.61 49.23
N ILE A 10 22.38 -4.25 48.47
CA ILE A 10 22.64 -3.80 47.12
C ILE A 10 21.37 -4.20 46.36
N PHE A 11 20.39 -3.29 46.33
CA PHE A 11 19.41 -3.31 45.24
C PHE A 11 20.26 -3.23 43.97
N ARG A 12 20.48 -4.38 43.33
CA ARG A 12 21.06 -4.40 41.99
C ARG A 12 20.17 -3.49 41.16
N ALA A 13 20.75 -2.43 40.60
CA ALA A 13 20.06 -1.63 39.63
C ALA A 13 19.61 -2.59 38.53
N ALA A 14 18.30 -2.68 38.29
CA ALA A 14 17.77 -3.40 37.15
C ALA A 14 18.49 -2.86 35.90
N LEU A 15 18.99 -3.77 35.07
CA LEU A 15 19.60 -3.40 33.80
C LEU A 15 18.55 -2.58 33.03
N ALA A 16 18.87 -1.32 32.74
CA ALA A 16 18.01 -0.44 31.97
C ALA A 16 18.35 -0.64 30.50
N CYS A 17 17.55 -1.46 29.81
CA CYS A 17 17.71 -1.69 28.38
C CYS A 17 17.24 -0.48 27.57
N ASP A 18 17.74 -0.35 26.34
CA ASP A 18 17.36 0.72 25.44
C ASP A 18 15.92 0.52 24.90
N PRO A 19 15.26 1.57 24.39
CA PRO A 19 13.94 1.44 23.77
C PRO A 19 13.98 0.45 22.59
N GLY A 20 13.22 -0.65 22.67
CA GLY A 20 13.22 -1.73 21.67
C GLY A 20 14.01 -2.98 22.08
N GLU A 21 14.47 -3.04 23.33
CA GLU A 21 15.12 -4.21 23.90
C GLU A 21 14.31 -4.78 25.08
N PHE A 22 14.30 -6.11 25.18
CA PHE A 22 13.73 -6.86 26.28
C PHE A 22 14.82 -7.21 27.31
N ALA A 23 14.57 -6.86 28.57
CA ALA A 23 15.46 -7.23 29.67
C ALA A 23 15.19 -8.68 30.09
N CYS A 24 16.22 -9.54 30.06
CA CYS A 24 16.11 -10.90 30.59
C CYS A 24 15.69 -10.87 32.07
N THR A 25 14.91 -11.86 32.50
CA THR A 25 14.24 -11.85 33.81
C THR A 25 15.22 -11.97 34.98
N ASP A 26 16.37 -12.60 34.76
CA ASP A 26 17.50 -12.65 35.68
C ASP A 26 18.33 -11.34 35.74
N GLY A 27 18.07 -10.41 34.82
CA GLY A 27 18.78 -9.15 34.66
C GLY A 27 20.23 -9.32 34.18
N SER A 28 20.54 -10.41 33.49
CA SER A 28 21.88 -10.69 32.97
C SER A 28 22.19 -9.97 31.66
N ASP A 29 21.21 -9.88 30.75
CA ASP A 29 21.38 -9.26 29.43
C ASP A 29 20.10 -8.56 28.92
N CYS A 30 20.26 -7.79 27.84
CA CYS A 30 19.18 -7.19 27.06
C CYS A 30 19.19 -7.81 25.66
N VAL A 31 18.11 -8.46 25.28
CA VAL A 31 17.94 -8.99 23.92
C VAL A 31 17.04 -8.05 23.12
N THR A 32 17.26 -7.95 21.81
CA THR A 32 16.36 -7.18 20.95
C THR A 32 14.95 -7.77 20.99
N THR A 33 13.89 -6.95 20.90
CA THR A 33 12.51 -7.45 20.89
C THR A 33 12.20 -8.42 19.74
N SER A 34 13.06 -8.46 18.70
CA SER A 34 13.00 -9.44 17.61
C SER A 34 13.52 -10.84 17.97
N TRP A 35 14.23 -10.97 19.10
CA TRP A 35 14.72 -12.23 19.67
C TRP A 35 13.85 -12.66 20.86
N LEU A 36 12.65 -12.09 20.97
CA LEU A 36 11.67 -12.47 21.96
C LEU A 36 10.70 -13.45 21.31
N CYS A 37 10.62 -14.67 21.85
CA CYS A 37 9.73 -15.72 21.37
C CYS A 37 9.98 -16.08 19.89
N ASP A 38 11.23 -16.04 19.44
CA ASP A 38 11.62 -16.39 18.08
C ASP A 38 12.05 -17.87 17.96
N GLY A 39 12.00 -18.60 19.07
CA GLY A 39 12.33 -20.01 19.18
C GLY A 39 13.81 -20.28 19.47
N TRP A 40 14.62 -19.24 19.68
CA TRP A 40 16.01 -19.34 20.07
C TRP A 40 16.20 -18.89 21.53
N GLN A 41 17.20 -19.47 22.19
CA GLN A 41 17.55 -19.09 23.56
C GLN A 41 18.63 -18.02 23.46
N ASP A 42 18.21 -16.76 23.48
CA ASP A 42 19.06 -15.58 23.45
C ASP A 42 19.24 -14.99 24.86
N CYS A 43 18.25 -15.16 25.74
CA CYS A 43 18.47 -15.01 27.18
C CYS A 43 19.08 -16.29 27.77
N ASP A 44 20.15 -16.15 28.56
CA ASP A 44 20.80 -17.26 29.29
C ASP A 44 19.81 -18.03 30.20
N ASP A 45 18.77 -17.35 30.68
CA ASP A 45 17.70 -17.91 31.51
C ASP A 45 16.46 -18.37 30.71
N SER A 46 16.51 -18.33 29.37
CA SER A 46 15.40 -18.58 28.43
C SER A 46 14.15 -17.74 28.66
N SER A 47 14.26 -16.62 29.39
CA SER A 47 13.10 -15.80 29.69
C SER A 47 12.50 -15.11 28.47
N ASP A 48 13.29 -14.97 27.42
CA ASP A 48 12.86 -14.58 26.09
C ASP A 48 11.88 -15.56 25.42
N GLU A 49 11.92 -16.84 25.79
CA GLU A 49 11.08 -17.91 25.22
C GLU A 49 10.01 -18.43 26.19
N VAL A 50 9.89 -17.83 27.38
CA VAL A 50 8.88 -18.22 28.35
C VAL A 50 7.52 -17.72 27.90
N GLN A 51 6.55 -18.64 27.80
CA GLN A 51 5.16 -18.35 27.40
C GLN A 51 4.55 -17.13 28.12
N ALA A 52 4.81 -16.96 29.42
CA ALA A 52 4.30 -15.82 30.18
C ALA A 52 4.86 -14.46 29.70
N ASN A 53 6.08 -14.44 29.15
CA ASN A 53 6.70 -13.26 28.53
C ASN A 53 6.21 -13.08 27.08
N CYS A 54 5.99 -14.18 26.35
CA CYS A 54 5.33 -14.17 25.03
C CYS A 54 3.85 -13.70 25.10
N ASP A 55 3.15 -13.98 26.20
CA ASP A 55 1.78 -13.52 26.44
C ASP A 55 1.73 -12.03 26.85
N ALA A 56 2.79 -11.54 27.51
CA ALA A 56 2.94 -10.15 27.95
C ALA A 56 3.50 -9.24 26.86
N HIS A 57 4.22 -9.81 25.90
CA HIS A 57 4.68 -9.18 24.66
C HIS A 57 4.13 -10.00 23.48
N PRO A 58 2.81 -9.92 23.24
CA PRO A 58 2.22 -10.54 22.05
C PRO A 58 2.96 -9.96 20.84
N TYR A 59 3.41 -10.82 19.93
CA TYR A 59 4.11 -10.48 18.68
C TYR A 59 3.59 -9.18 18.09
N ASN A 60 4.15 -8.04 18.50
CA ASN A 60 3.87 -6.80 17.81
C ASN A 60 4.82 -6.85 16.64
N CYS A 61 4.31 -7.42 15.53
CA CYS A 61 4.93 -7.24 14.24
C CYS A 61 5.35 -5.78 14.12
N ASP A 62 6.58 -5.55 13.64
CA ASP A 62 7.10 -4.20 13.49
C ASP A 62 6.10 -3.31 12.74
N ALA A 63 6.20 -1.99 12.87
CA ALA A 63 5.29 -1.06 12.19
C ALA A 63 5.23 -1.24 10.65
N ASN A 64 6.16 -2.01 10.07
CA ASN A 64 6.23 -2.37 8.66
C ASN A 64 5.92 -3.85 8.36
N GLN A 65 5.27 -4.57 9.27
CA GLN A 65 4.90 -5.97 9.13
C GLN A 65 3.41 -6.21 9.43
N PHE A 66 2.81 -7.16 8.71
CA PHE A 66 1.44 -7.66 8.92
C PHE A 66 1.48 -8.95 9.73
N GLU A 67 0.62 -9.05 10.75
CA GLU A 67 0.45 -10.26 11.54
C GLU A 67 -0.60 -11.18 10.91
N CYS A 68 -0.20 -12.38 10.53
CA CYS A 68 -1.11 -13.42 10.04
C CYS A 68 -2.06 -13.88 11.17
N PRO A 69 -3.37 -13.64 11.07
CA PRO A 69 -4.32 -13.78 12.18
C PRO A 69 -4.41 -15.17 12.83
N ASN A 70 -4.13 -16.26 12.10
CA ASN A 70 -4.25 -17.62 12.63
C ASN A 70 -2.90 -18.29 12.94
N SER A 71 -1.82 -17.79 12.36
CA SER A 71 -0.47 -18.36 12.53
C SER A 71 0.44 -17.52 13.41
N GLY A 72 0.08 -16.25 13.69
CA GLY A 72 0.92 -15.31 14.43
C GLY A 72 2.22 -14.94 13.70
N ARG A 73 2.35 -15.35 12.44
CA ARG A 73 3.53 -15.08 11.60
C ARG A 73 3.50 -13.62 11.13
N CYS A 74 4.58 -12.90 11.33
CA CYS A 74 4.76 -11.59 10.73
C CYS A 74 5.29 -11.72 9.30
N ILE A 75 4.56 -11.18 8.33
CA ILE A 75 5.04 -10.98 6.96
C ILE A 75 5.30 -9.49 6.72
N PRO A 76 6.19 -9.10 5.80
CA PRO A 76 6.33 -7.70 5.41
C PRO A 76 4.99 -7.08 4.96
N LEU A 77 4.70 -5.82 5.31
CA LEU A 77 3.44 -5.16 4.87
C LEU A 77 3.26 -5.13 3.35
N ILE A 78 4.36 -5.23 2.59
CA ILE A 78 4.35 -5.31 1.12
C ILE A 78 3.81 -6.64 0.58
N TRP A 79 3.78 -7.68 1.42
CA TRP A 79 3.25 -9.02 1.11
C TRP A 79 1.79 -9.16 1.53
N ARG A 80 1.21 -8.09 2.05
CA ARG A 80 -0.23 -8.02 2.28
C ARG A 80 -0.89 -7.48 1.03
N CYS A 81 -1.81 -8.23 0.44
CA CYS A 81 -2.52 -7.86 -0.79
C CYS A 81 -1.63 -7.78 -2.03
N ASP A 82 -0.62 -8.65 -2.13
CA ASP A 82 0.25 -8.76 -3.30
C ASP A 82 -0.18 -9.89 -4.27
N GLY A 83 -1.15 -10.71 -3.86
CA GLY A 83 -1.76 -11.76 -4.65
C GLY A 83 -1.14 -13.15 -4.41
N ASP A 84 -0.14 -13.26 -3.54
CA ASP A 84 0.44 -14.53 -3.10
C ASP A 84 -0.07 -14.90 -1.68
N ASP A 85 -0.11 -16.20 -1.36
CA ASP A 85 -0.54 -16.68 -0.04
C ASP A 85 0.68 -16.88 0.86
N ASP A 86 1.17 -15.78 1.46
CA ASP A 86 2.32 -15.76 2.35
C ASP A 86 1.96 -16.14 3.79
N CYS A 87 0.70 -15.93 4.19
CA CYS A 87 0.19 -16.41 5.47
C CYS A 87 -0.11 -17.92 5.48
N GLY A 88 -0.28 -18.56 4.31
CA GLY A 88 -0.62 -19.97 4.13
C GLY A 88 -2.10 -20.31 4.39
N ASP A 89 -2.90 -19.30 4.72
CA ASP A 89 -4.34 -19.37 4.95
C ASP A 89 -5.12 -18.27 4.20
N TYR A 90 -4.43 -17.56 3.30
CA TYR A 90 -4.94 -16.47 2.47
C TYR A 90 -5.41 -15.24 3.25
N SER A 91 -5.00 -15.05 4.51
CA SER A 91 -5.46 -13.94 5.36
C SER A 91 -4.82 -12.59 5.04
N ASP A 92 -3.60 -12.61 4.55
CA ASP A 92 -2.88 -11.48 3.94
C ASP A 92 -3.57 -10.94 2.68
N GLU A 93 -4.32 -11.80 1.99
CA GLU A 93 -5.09 -11.49 0.79
C GLU A 93 -6.59 -11.22 1.06
N GLN A 94 -6.98 -11.15 2.34
CA GLN A 94 -8.35 -10.86 2.75
C GLN A 94 -8.54 -9.39 3.13
N ASP A 95 -9.67 -8.81 2.69
CA ASP A 95 -10.03 -7.40 2.89
C ASP A 95 -8.98 -6.38 2.38
N CYS A 96 -8.49 -6.62 1.16
CA CYS A 96 -7.70 -5.66 0.38
C CYS A 96 -8.52 -4.46 -0.13
N SER A 97 -9.78 -4.36 0.30
CA SER A 97 -10.75 -3.38 -0.20
C SER A 97 -10.70 -2.03 0.52
N GLN A 98 -9.93 -1.90 1.61
CA GLN A 98 -9.99 -0.71 2.49
C GLN A 98 -8.65 -0.14 2.97
N THR A 99 -7.51 -0.49 2.38
CA THR A 99 -6.26 0.24 2.67
C THR A 99 -5.43 0.47 1.41
N VAL A 100 -5.67 1.62 0.76
CA VAL A 100 -4.61 2.33 0.05
C VAL A 100 -3.57 2.70 1.11
N ALA A 101 -2.56 1.87 1.28
CA ALA A 101 -1.43 2.20 2.13
C ALA A 101 -0.60 3.32 1.46
N PRO A 102 -0.19 4.36 2.21
CA PRO A 102 0.68 5.38 1.67
C PRO A 102 2.12 4.83 1.59
N GLY A 103 2.49 4.30 0.43
CA GLY A 103 3.89 4.06 0.04
C GLY A 103 4.28 2.61 -0.26
N GLY A 104 4.57 2.33 -1.54
CA GLY A 104 5.26 1.13 -2.09
C GLY A 104 4.40 -0.14 -2.11
N GLY A 105 4.17 -0.88 -3.20
CA GLY A 105 4.84 -1.00 -4.49
C GLY A 105 4.92 -2.50 -4.83
N GLY A 106 3.90 -3.05 -5.49
CA GLY A 106 3.84 -4.46 -5.91
C GLY A 106 2.79 -4.66 -7.00
N ALA A 107 3.22 -5.14 -8.16
CA ALA A 107 2.43 -5.21 -9.39
C ALA A 107 1.57 -6.48 -9.42
N GLY A 108 0.26 -6.32 -9.18
CA GLY A 108 -0.70 -7.43 -9.18
C GLY A 108 -2.16 -7.04 -9.39
N SER A 109 -2.42 -5.90 -10.04
CA SER A 109 -3.64 -5.66 -10.82
C SER A 109 -5.01 -5.95 -10.17
N SER A 110 -5.53 -4.96 -9.45
CA SER A 110 -6.73 -4.31 -9.98
C SER A 110 -6.75 -2.81 -9.66
N CYS A 111 -5.83 -2.06 -10.27
CA CYS A 111 -6.09 -0.64 -10.58
C CYS A 111 -7.10 -0.48 -11.74
N ASN A 112 -7.78 -1.56 -12.11
CA ASN A 112 -8.92 -1.51 -13.00
C ASN A 112 -10.15 -1.12 -12.19
N HIS A 113 -10.79 -0.05 -12.61
CA HIS A 113 -11.96 0.51 -11.94
C HIS A 113 -13.12 0.59 -12.90
N VAL A 114 -14.31 0.28 -12.41
CA VAL A 114 -15.57 0.47 -13.15
C VAL A 114 -16.38 1.54 -12.44
N GLN A 115 -16.81 2.54 -13.20
CA GLN A 115 -17.57 3.68 -12.74
C GLN A 115 -18.90 3.72 -13.49
N SER A 116 -20.01 3.80 -12.76
CA SER A 116 -21.37 3.79 -13.32
C SER A 116 -22.22 5.01 -12.90
N SER A 117 -21.59 6.01 -12.29
CA SER A 117 -22.23 7.23 -11.80
C SER A 117 -22.18 8.32 -12.86
N ASP A 118 -23.10 9.29 -12.81
CA ASP A 118 -23.10 10.45 -13.75
C ASP A 118 -21.99 11.46 -13.47
N THR A 119 -21.39 11.41 -12.28
CA THR A 119 -20.22 12.21 -11.91
C THR A 119 -19.28 11.38 -11.06
N GLY A 120 -18.00 11.76 -11.05
CA GLY A 120 -17.01 11.12 -10.18
C GLY A 120 -15.60 11.64 -10.38
N THR A 121 -14.67 11.03 -9.65
CA THR A 121 -13.24 11.33 -9.69
C THR A 121 -12.49 10.03 -9.96
N ILE A 122 -11.45 10.12 -10.80
CA ILE A 122 -10.46 9.07 -11.02
C ILE A 122 -9.09 9.64 -10.69
N SER A 123 -8.25 8.84 -10.05
CA SER A 123 -6.90 9.25 -9.71
C SER A 123 -5.96 8.07 -9.61
N LEU A 124 -4.69 8.35 -9.85
CA LEU A 124 -3.57 7.47 -9.58
C LEU A 124 -2.45 8.33 -9.00
N THR A 125 -1.99 8.01 -7.79
CA THR A 125 -0.93 8.75 -7.11
C THR A 125 0.31 7.90 -6.95
N ASN A 126 1.49 8.50 -7.10
CA ASN A 126 2.79 7.82 -6.93
C ASN A 126 2.88 6.49 -7.68
N TYR A 127 2.61 6.53 -8.99
CA TYR A 127 2.55 5.31 -9.79
C TYR A 127 3.91 4.59 -9.84
N GLN A 128 3.86 3.31 -10.16
CA GLN A 128 5.05 2.49 -10.34
C GLN A 128 5.28 2.20 -11.82
N ASN A 129 6.49 1.77 -12.15
CA ASN A 129 6.84 1.30 -13.48
C ASN A 129 6.02 0.05 -13.87
N ASN A 130 5.82 -0.16 -15.16
CA ASN A 130 5.16 -1.31 -15.77
C ASN A 130 3.70 -1.49 -15.33
N GLN A 131 3.00 -0.40 -15.08
CA GLN A 131 1.58 -0.41 -14.74
C GLN A 131 0.71 -0.27 -15.98
N ASP A 132 -0.45 -0.93 -15.97
CA ASP A 132 -1.48 -0.82 -17.01
C ASP A 132 -2.86 -0.81 -16.33
N CYS A 133 -3.38 0.38 -16.10
CA CYS A 133 -4.58 0.62 -15.30
C CYS A 133 -5.73 1.14 -16.18
N LEU A 134 -6.92 0.58 -16.01
CA LEU A 134 -8.11 0.96 -16.79
C LEU A 134 -9.23 1.49 -15.91
N TRP A 135 -9.75 2.67 -16.23
CA TRP A 135 -11.02 3.16 -15.74
C TRP A 135 -12.07 3.03 -16.84
N THR A 136 -13.06 2.17 -16.64
CA THR A 136 -14.25 2.07 -17.51
C THR A 136 -15.35 2.92 -16.92
N ILE A 137 -15.73 3.99 -17.61
CA ILE A 137 -16.71 4.96 -17.11
C ILE A 137 -17.96 4.89 -17.99
N SER A 138 -19.10 4.62 -17.37
CA SER A 138 -20.42 4.59 -17.99
C SER A 138 -21.35 5.56 -17.27
N VAL A 139 -21.91 6.53 -17.99
CA VAL A 139 -22.92 7.46 -17.48
C VAL A 139 -24.31 7.13 -18.04
N SER A 140 -25.34 7.79 -17.52
CA SER A 140 -26.72 7.67 -18.00
C SER A 140 -26.81 7.88 -19.51
N SER A 141 -27.58 7.01 -20.17
CA SER A 141 -27.83 7.09 -21.62
C SER A 141 -28.39 8.45 -22.04
N GLY A 142 -27.95 8.95 -23.20
CA GLY A 142 -28.32 10.28 -23.72
C GLY A 142 -27.37 11.41 -23.32
N ASN A 143 -26.36 11.11 -22.51
CA ASN A 143 -25.29 12.03 -22.13
C ASN A 143 -23.95 11.66 -22.77
N ALA A 144 -23.10 12.66 -23.00
CA ALA A 144 -21.66 12.54 -23.16
C ALA A 144 -20.98 12.67 -21.80
N ILE A 145 -19.71 12.28 -21.75
CA ILE A 145 -18.81 12.40 -20.60
C ILE A 145 -17.83 13.53 -20.92
N VAL A 146 -17.74 14.50 -20.01
CA VAL A 146 -16.67 15.51 -20.01
C VAL A 146 -15.70 15.17 -18.89
N LEU A 147 -14.48 14.80 -19.26
CA LEU A 147 -13.37 14.48 -18.36
C LEU A 147 -12.43 15.68 -18.26
N GLN A 148 -12.15 16.12 -17.04
CA GLN A 148 -11.30 17.27 -16.75
C GLN A 148 -10.19 16.86 -15.79
N PHE A 149 -8.94 16.95 -16.24
CA PHE A 149 -7.77 16.73 -15.39
C PHE A 149 -7.56 17.92 -14.45
N THR A 150 -7.34 17.64 -13.16
CA THR A 150 -7.07 18.61 -12.10
C THR A 150 -5.60 18.58 -11.68
N SER A 151 -4.96 17.41 -11.76
CA SER A 151 -3.52 17.20 -11.53
C SER A 151 -2.97 16.26 -12.60
N PHE A 152 -1.73 16.48 -13.04
CA PHE A 152 -1.09 15.68 -14.08
C PHE A 152 0.43 15.79 -14.00
N SER A 153 1.10 14.68 -13.74
CA SER A 153 2.55 14.57 -13.59
C SER A 153 2.99 13.18 -14.03
N LEU A 154 3.36 13.06 -15.31
CA LEU A 154 3.86 11.86 -15.97
C LEU A 154 5.20 12.18 -16.64
N GLU A 155 5.94 11.14 -17.07
CA GLU A 155 7.11 11.32 -17.91
C GLU A 155 6.76 12.14 -19.16
N GLU A 156 7.65 13.07 -19.54
CA GLU A 156 7.45 13.97 -20.67
C GLU A 156 8.10 13.39 -21.93
N ASP A 157 7.30 13.20 -22.98
CA ASP A 157 7.76 12.77 -24.30
C ASP A 157 6.98 13.47 -25.41
N SER A 158 7.59 13.60 -26.59
CA SER A 158 6.97 14.27 -27.75
C SER A 158 5.76 13.52 -28.31
N PHE A 159 5.69 12.20 -28.12
CA PHE A 159 4.62 11.33 -28.62
C PHE A 159 3.95 10.50 -27.51
N CYS A 160 4.32 10.75 -26.25
CA CYS A 160 3.86 10.04 -25.07
C CYS A 160 4.03 8.52 -25.21
N GLU A 161 5.18 8.06 -25.70
CA GLU A 161 5.42 6.62 -25.93
C GLU A 161 5.81 5.83 -24.68
N TYR A 162 6.36 6.50 -23.67
CA TYR A 162 6.73 5.92 -22.37
C TYR A 162 5.51 5.89 -21.44
N ASP A 163 5.36 6.89 -20.57
CA ASP A 163 4.22 7.00 -19.67
C ASP A 163 3.10 7.85 -20.28
N TYR A 164 1.86 7.35 -20.22
CA TYR A 164 0.74 8.10 -20.78
C TYR A 164 -0.61 7.79 -20.14
N VAL A 165 -1.52 8.76 -20.27
CA VAL A 165 -2.96 8.56 -20.15
C VAL A 165 -3.60 8.64 -21.53
N ALA A 166 -4.32 7.59 -21.93
CA ALA A 166 -5.10 7.54 -23.16
C ALA A 166 -6.59 7.47 -22.86
N VAL A 167 -7.41 8.23 -23.59
CA VAL A 167 -8.87 8.26 -23.43
C VAL A 167 -9.53 7.75 -24.71
N TYR A 168 -10.35 6.71 -24.59
CA TYR A 168 -11.04 6.06 -25.69
C TYR A 168 -12.55 6.33 -25.65
N ASP A 169 -13.13 6.66 -26.80
CA ASP A 169 -14.55 7.01 -27.00
C ASP A 169 -15.43 5.77 -27.15
N GLY A 170 -15.57 5.00 -26.07
CA GLY A 170 -16.39 3.80 -26.06
C GLY A 170 -16.03 2.86 -24.92
N PRO A 171 -16.58 1.63 -24.93
CA PRO A 171 -16.48 0.69 -23.82
C PRO A 171 -15.13 -0.04 -23.72
N THR A 172 -14.21 0.14 -24.67
CA THR A 172 -12.96 -0.64 -24.75
C THR A 172 -11.78 0.20 -25.23
N VAL A 173 -10.55 -0.26 -24.96
CA VAL A 173 -9.29 0.30 -25.49
C VAL A 173 -9.13 0.16 -27.02
N THR A 174 -10.07 -0.52 -27.69
CA THR A 174 -10.14 -0.60 -29.15
C THR A 174 -11.12 0.42 -29.75
N SER A 175 -11.81 1.20 -28.90
CA SER A 175 -12.68 2.30 -29.32
C SER A 175 -11.85 3.47 -29.86
N PRO A 176 -12.44 4.45 -30.58
CA PRO A 176 -11.70 5.58 -31.12
C PRO A 176 -10.93 6.36 -30.05
N LEU A 177 -9.67 6.68 -30.29
CA LEU A 177 -8.84 7.45 -29.35
C LEU A 177 -9.22 8.94 -29.40
N LEU A 178 -9.65 9.51 -28.27
CA LEU A 178 -9.92 10.94 -28.11
C LEU A 178 -8.65 11.74 -27.84
N GLY A 179 -7.69 11.14 -27.16
CA GLY A 179 -6.40 11.77 -26.88
C GLY A 179 -5.46 10.87 -26.09
N LYS A 180 -4.16 11.16 -26.21
CA LYS A 180 -3.07 10.54 -25.48
C LYS A 180 -2.20 11.67 -24.90
N PHE A 181 -1.94 11.62 -23.60
CA PHE A 181 -1.37 12.73 -22.84
C PHE A 181 -0.25 12.24 -21.92
N CYS A 182 0.77 13.08 -21.74
CA CYS A 182 1.95 12.85 -20.89
C CYS A 182 2.59 14.20 -20.51
N GLY A 183 3.60 14.19 -19.64
CA GLY A 183 4.23 15.39 -19.08
C GLY A 183 3.56 15.93 -17.82
N SER A 184 3.83 17.20 -17.48
CA SER A 184 3.54 17.81 -16.18
C SER A 184 2.46 18.90 -16.19
N THR A 185 1.81 19.12 -17.34
CA THR A 185 0.73 20.12 -17.48
C THR A 185 -0.59 19.39 -17.73
N PRO A 186 -1.64 19.63 -16.92
CA PRO A 186 -2.95 19.04 -17.15
C PRO A 186 -3.49 19.37 -18.55
N PRO A 187 -3.89 18.36 -19.35
CA PRO A 187 -4.45 18.61 -20.67
C PRO A 187 -5.84 19.27 -20.56
N GLY A 188 -6.30 19.84 -21.67
CA GLY A 188 -7.65 20.40 -21.76
C GLY A 188 -8.74 19.33 -21.58
N PRO A 189 -9.99 19.73 -21.26
CA PRO A 189 -11.08 18.79 -21.08
C PRO A 189 -11.33 17.93 -22.33
N VAL A 190 -11.54 16.64 -22.09
CA VAL A 190 -11.85 15.64 -23.11
C VAL A 190 -13.34 15.34 -23.08
N ARG A 191 -14.00 15.43 -24.24
CA ARG A 191 -15.44 15.17 -24.36
C ARG A 191 -15.70 13.97 -25.25
N SER A 192 -16.45 12.99 -24.76
CA SER A 192 -16.88 11.82 -25.53
C SER A 192 -18.04 12.13 -26.48
N THR A 193 -18.30 11.23 -27.42
CA THR A 193 -19.48 11.29 -28.30
C THR A 193 -20.65 10.45 -27.79
N GLY A 194 -20.39 9.49 -26.90
CA GLY A 194 -21.38 8.62 -26.27
C GLY A 194 -21.30 8.64 -24.74
N ASN A 195 -22.05 7.74 -24.11
CA ASN A 195 -22.17 7.66 -22.65
C ASN A 195 -21.14 6.73 -21.99
N GLN A 196 -20.10 6.32 -22.72
CA GLN A 196 -19.06 5.42 -22.23
C GLN A 196 -17.68 5.87 -22.71
N ILE A 197 -16.70 5.85 -21.80
CA ILE A 197 -15.28 6.01 -22.13
C ILE A 197 -14.45 4.99 -21.38
N VAL A 198 -13.27 4.71 -21.91
CA VAL A 198 -12.19 4.03 -21.18
C VAL A 198 -11.00 4.97 -21.06
N VAL A 199 -10.50 5.15 -19.83
CA VAL A 199 -9.24 5.84 -19.56
C VAL A 199 -8.20 4.78 -19.24
N ARG A 200 -7.08 4.78 -19.95
CA ARG A 200 -5.95 3.86 -19.72
C ARG A 200 -4.75 4.66 -19.27
N PHE A 201 -4.19 4.31 -18.12
CA PHE A 201 -2.84 4.71 -17.74
C PHE A 201 -1.88 3.57 -18.07
N TYR A 202 -0.76 3.89 -18.68
CA TYR A 202 0.32 2.95 -18.96
C TYR A 202 1.65 3.59 -18.55
N SER A 203 2.52 2.82 -17.92
CA SER A 203 3.91 3.20 -17.63
C SER A 203 4.92 2.17 -18.12
N ASP A 204 6.13 2.64 -18.44
CA ASP A 204 7.22 1.79 -18.93
C ASP A 204 8.12 1.27 -17.78
N TYR A 205 9.35 0.81 -18.06
CA TYR A 205 10.23 0.22 -17.04
C TYR A 205 10.94 1.25 -16.13
N SER A 206 10.83 2.55 -16.40
CA SER A 206 11.53 3.63 -15.69
C SER A 206 10.69 4.91 -15.61
N GLY A 207 11.14 5.90 -14.82
CA GLY A 207 10.43 7.18 -14.71
C GLY A 207 9.16 7.06 -13.86
N VAL A 208 9.22 7.45 -12.59
CA VAL A 208 8.04 7.51 -11.72
C VAL A 208 7.76 8.93 -11.31
N TYR A 209 6.48 9.28 -11.26
CA TYR A 209 6.00 10.62 -10.97
C TYR A 209 4.71 10.56 -10.15
N ASP A 210 4.17 11.73 -9.80
CA ASP A 210 3.02 11.82 -8.89
C ASP A 210 1.73 11.24 -9.49
N GLY A 211 1.62 11.09 -10.82
CA GLY A 211 0.45 10.53 -11.50
C GLY A 211 -0.57 11.57 -11.91
N PHE A 212 -1.87 11.26 -11.82
CA PHE A 212 -2.91 12.16 -12.28
C PHE A 212 -4.17 12.11 -11.41
N GLU A 213 -4.94 13.19 -11.47
CA GLU A 213 -6.32 13.24 -10.98
C GLU A 213 -7.20 13.88 -12.04
N ALA A 214 -8.39 13.31 -12.25
CA ALA A 214 -9.40 13.85 -13.13
C ALA A 214 -10.80 13.68 -12.55
N THR A 215 -11.66 14.64 -12.87
CA THR A 215 -13.10 14.57 -12.58
C THR A 215 -13.87 14.38 -13.87
N TYR A 216 -14.99 13.66 -13.81
CA TYR A 216 -15.89 13.51 -14.94
C TYR A 216 -17.32 13.90 -14.58
N THR A 217 -18.04 14.40 -15.57
CA THR A 217 -19.46 14.73 -15.45
C THR A 217 -20.22 14.36 -16.72
N ALA A 218 -21.46 13.91 -16.54
CA ALA A 218 -22.41 13.66 -17.61
C ALA A 218 -23.00 14.97 -18.12
N VAL A 219 -22.96 15.18 -19.44
CA VAL A 219 -23.55 16.34 -20.12
C VAL A 219 -24.51 15.88 -21.21
N PRO A 220 -25.71 16.46 -21.37
CA PRO A 220 -26.64 16.02 -22.41
C PRO A 220 -26.04 16.15 -23.83
N LEU A 221 -26.24 15.14 -24.68
CA LEU A 221 -25.73 15.15 -26.06
C LEU A 221 -26.41 16.20 -26.96
N ASN A 222 -27.64 16.58 -26.62
CA ASN A 222 -28.49 17.50 -27.38
C ASN A 222 -28.73 18.84 -26.66
N ALA A 223 -27.79 19.27 -25.81
CA ALA A 223 -27.87 20.56 -25.12
C ALA A 223 -27.65 21.76 -26.06
#